data_AF-A0A934BLH7-F1
#
_entry.id   AF-A0A934BLH7-F1
#
_cell.length_a   1.000
_cell.length_b   1.000
_cell.length_c   1.000
_cell.angle_alpha   90.00
_cell.angle_beta   90.00
_cell.angle_gamma   90.00
#
_symmetry.space_group_name_H-M   'P 1'
#
loop_
_entity.id
_entity.type
_entity.pdbx_description
1 polymer ?
#
loop_
_entity_poly.entity_id
_entity_poly.type
_entity_poly.pdbx_seq_one_letter_code
_entity_poly.pdbx_strand_id
1 'polypeptide(L)' 'MCATVLVPAKSADAITESGKPLSKAPGVKFLRMDGDRPVLEVEAGSYRFASGMGRSR' A
#
# COMPACT_ATOMS: atom_id res chain seq x y z
N MET A 1 12.07 10.98 -8.00
CA MET A 1 12.24 10.66 -6.57
C MET A 1 11.18 9.61 -6.24
N CYS A 2 11.56 8.45 -5.71
CA CYS A 2 10.61 7.44 -5.24
C CYS A 2 10.74 7.29 -3.73
N ALA A 3 9.67 6.81 -3.09
CA ALA A 3 9.63 6.47 -1.68
C ALA A 3 9.18 5.02 -1.49
N THR A 4 9.72 4.35 -0.48
CA THR A 4 9.27 3.02 -0.07
C THR A 4 8.31 3.14 1.10
N VAL A 5 7.09 2.65 0.93
CA VAL A 5 6.02 2.68 1.92
C VAL A 5 5.72 1.26 2.38
N LEU A 6 5.78 1.03 3.69
CA LEU A 6 5.32 -0.21 4.31
C LEU A 6 3.96 0.03 4.93
N VAL A 7 2.94 -0.68 4.46
CA VAL A 7 1.57 -0.55 4.98
C VAL A 7 1.22 -1.81 5.77
N PRO A 8 0.74 -1.72 7.03
CA PRO A 8 0.26 -2.88 7.77
C PRO A 8 -1.04 -3.41 7.16
N ALA A 9 -0.94 -4.57 6.51
CA ALA A 9 -2.05 -5.25 5.85
C ALA A 9 -1.70 -6.73 5.65
N LYS A 10 -2.66 -7.63 5.92
CA LYS A 10 -2.48 -9.07 5.71
C LYS A 10 -2.12 -9.43 4.26
N SER A 11 -2.48 -8.57 3.31
CA SER A 11 -2.18 -8.74 1.89
C SER A 11 -2.20 -7.39 1.18
N ALA A 12 -1.49 -7.25 0.06
CA ALA A 12 -1.55 -6.05 -0.77
C ALA A 12 -2.96 -5.78 -1.31
N ASP A 13 -3.74 -6.83 -1.60
CA ASP A 13 -5.13 -6.72 -2.07
C ASP A 13 -6.09 -6.11 -1.03
N ALA A 14 -5.72 -6.16 0.26
CA ALA A 14 -6.48 -5.53 1.34
C ALA A 14 -6.19 -4.03 1.48
N ILE A 15 -5.28 -3.49 0.66
CA ILE A 15 -4.93 -2.08 0.61
C ILE A 15 -5.61 -1.43 -0.59
N THR A 16 -6.19 -0.27 -0.33
CA THR A 16 -6.70 0.61 -1.37
C THR A 16 -5.98 1.95 -1.32
N GLU A 17 -5.77 2.53 -2.49
CA GLU A 17 -5.27 3.89 -2.69
C GLU A 17 -6.44 4.72 -3.19
N SER A 18 -6.86 5.73 -2.41
CA SER A 18 -8.01 6.59 -2.73
C SER A 18 -9.30 5.81 -3.10
N GLY A 19 -9.51 4.63 -2.48
CA GLY A 19 -10.65 3.75 -2.73
C GLY A 19 -10.50 2.81 -3.94
N LYS A 20 -9.34 2.82 -4.62
CA LYS A 20 -9.01 1.92 -5.73
C LYS A 20 -8.00 0.86 -5.29
N PRO A 21 -8.00 -0.35 -5.86
CA PRO A 21 -6.96 -1.34 -5.60
C PRO A 21 -5.57 -0.80 -5.99
N LEU A 22 -4.52 -1.22 -5.27
CA LEU A 22 -3.14 -0.84 -5.59
C LEU A 22 -2.74 -1.10 -7.04
N SER A 23 -3.23 -2.19 -7.64
CA SER A 23 -2.98 -2.55 -9.05
C SER A 23 -3.58 -1.55 -10.04
N LYS A 24 -4.50 -0.68 -9.59
CA LYS A 24 -5.08 0.42 -10.39
C LYS A 24 -4.56 1.79 -9.98
N ALA A 25 -3.67 1.87 -9.00
CA ALA A 25 -3.10 3.12 -8.52
C ALA A 25 -1.88 3.50 -9.38
N PRO A 26 -1.95 4.55 -10.20
CA PRO A 26 -0.83 4.97 -11.02
C PRO A 26 0.33 5.47 -10.14
N GLY A 27 1.56 5.09 -10.48
CA GLY A 27 2.75 5.45 -9.72
C GLY A 27 2.92 4.69 -8.41
N VAL A 28 2.15 3.61 -8.18
CA VAL A 28 2.38 2.67 -7.09
C VAL A 28 2.81 1.32 -7.65
N LYS A 29 3.93 0.81 -7.17
CA LYS A 29 4.49 -0.48 -7.55
C LYS A 29 4.62 -1.36 -6.32
N PHE A 30 3.94 -2.50 -6.33
CA PHE A 30 4.16 -3.52 -5.31
C PHE A 30 5.52 -4.18 -5.55
N LEU A 31 6.38 -4.16 -4.53
CA LEU A 31 7.71 -4.76 -4.62
C LEU A 31 7.71 -6.19 -4.06
N ARG A 32 7.28 -6.35 -2.80
CA ARG A 32 7.29 -7.63 -2.06
C ARG A 32 6.46 -7.56 -0.79
N MET A 33 6.26 -8.70 -0.15
CA MET A 33 5.80 -8.77 1.24
C MET A 33 7.00 -8.84 2.19
N ASP A 34 6.93 -8.10 3.29
CA ASP A 34 7.83 -8.20 4.45
C ASP A 34 6.99 -8.67 5.65
N GLY A 35 6.89 -9.99 5.85
CA GLY A 35 5.94 -10.59 6.79
C GLY A 35 4.49 -10.23 6.42
N ASP A 36 3.72 -9.72 7.39
CA ASP A 36 2.35 -9.20 7.19
C ASP A 36 2.31 -7.72 6.75
N ARG A 37 3.36 -7.25 6.07
CA ARG A 37 3.47 -5.87 5.60
C ARG A 37 3.90 -5.83 4.13
N PRO A 38 2.99 -5.50 3.20
CA PRO A 38 3.36 -5.19 1.83
C PRO A 38 4.28 -3.96 1.74
N VAL A 39 5.34 -4.11 0.94
CA VAL A 39 6.30 -3.07 0.58
C VAL A 39 5.92 -2.50 -0.78
N LEU A 40 5.61 -1.21 -0.80
CA LEU A 40 5.20 -0.47 -1.97
C LEU A 40 6.26 0.57 -2.32
N GLU A 41 6.60 0.68 -3.59
CA GLU A 41 7.33 1.83 -4.11
C GLU A 41 6.33 2.81 -4.70
N VAL A 42 6.42 4.07 -4.31
CA VAL A 42 5.56 5.14 -4.81
C VAL A 42 6.42 6.22 -5.44
N GLU A 43 5.93 6.79 -6.53
CA GLU A 43 6.54 7.96 -7.14
C GLU A 43 6.27 9.23 -6.29
N ALA A 44 6.86 10.35 -6.68
CA ALA A 44 6.56 11.62 -6.04
C ALA A 44 5.11 12.02 -6.34
N GLY A 45 4.30 12.15 -5.28
CA GLY A 45 2.88 12.44 -5.42
C GLY A 45 2.17 12.45 -4.08
N SER A 46 0.85 12.63 -4.13
CA SER A 46 -0.02 12.51 -2.96
C SER A 46 -0.81 11.22 -3.07
N TYR A 47 -0.63 10.33 -2.09
CA TYR A 47 -1.28 9.02 -2.04
C TYR A 47 -2.04 8.86 -0.74
N ARG A 48 -3.20 8.19 -0.79
CA ARG A 48 -3.98 7.89 0.42
C ARG A 48 -4.25 6.41 0.54
N PHE A 49 -3.40 5.73 1.31
CA PHE A 49 -3.55 4.31 1.59
C PHE A 49 -4.56 4.07 2.72
N ALA A 50 -5.49 3.15 2.49
CA ALA A 50 -6.38 2.59 3.50
C ALA A 50 -6.23 1.07 3.50
N SER A 51 -5.94 0.49 4.67
CA SER A 51 -5.92 -0.96 4.86
C SER A 51 -7.05 -1.38 5.80
N GLY A 52 -7.74 -2.46 5.45
CA GLY A 52 -8.84 -3.02 6.25
C GLY A 52 -8.40 -3.70 7.55
N MET A 53 -7.15 -3.49 7.99
CA MET A 53 -6.69 -4.00 9.27
C MET A 53 -7.29 -3.13 10.38
N GLY A 54 -8.49 -3.50 10.82
CA GLY A 54 -9.10 -2.94 12.02
C GLY A 54 -8.05 -2.92 13.13
N ARG A 55 -7.86 -1.75 13.76
CA ARG A 55 -6.96 -1.58 14.90
C ARG A 55 -7.41 -2.58 15.96
N SER A 56 -6.70 -3.70 16.10
CA SER A 56 -6.81 -4.51 17.31
C SER A 56 -6.22 -3.63 18.42
N ARG A 57 -7.11 -2.99 19.17
CA ARG A 57 -6.79 -2.42 20.48
C ARG A 57 -6.74 -3.54 21.50
#